data_AF-A0A519VS32-F1
#
_entry.id   AF-A0A519VS32-F1
#
_cell.length_a   1.000
_cell.length_b   1.000
_cell.length_c   1.000
_cell.angle_alpha   90.00
_cell.angle_beta   90.00
_cell.angle_gamma   90.00
#
_symmetry.space_group_name_H-M   'P 1'
#
loop_
_entity.id
_entity.type
_entity.pdbx_description
1 polymer ?
#
loop_
_entity_poly.entity_id
_entity_poly.type
_entity_poly.pdbx_seq_one_letter_code
_entity_poly.pdbx_strand_id
1 'polypeptide(L)'
;VIVCLGFVYQWNSAYQKTTSIINHDMLKENTLPTWTAVSQQLPQSTVTEKMMKSGFVYAIPKEGSSWFWGDFGGVGFAEPRKHDPLVMISSFLIGQPLLDDQERIKILKAMYDSRHPAQERLWSGENLQTETVVSNVKIYPEYRLAFTEKTITVKNLSKRTWGGDEEAIYTFQLSEGSVVSSLSLWINGVEEKGRLTTKAKADTAYKTIVGVEVRDPSVVHWQEGNKVTVRIFPCNAAENRRFRIGITSPLIKDGNRLRYENPSINGPEFSTAEETLKIAFSESPQSLEASFKLKDKGEVVIDRSYQNNWDISFASPKLSNNAFSFNGSSYKLEELVIEPTQFKAQKIYLDLNASWTEEEL
;
A
#
# COMPACT_ATOMS: atom_id res chain seq x y z
N VAL A 1 27.94 -20.34 16.29
CA VAL A 1 27.24 -20.97 17.44
C VAL A 1 26.48 -19.94 18.29
N ILE A 2 27.14 -18.93 18.86
CA ILE A 2 26.49 -17.92 19.73
C ILE A 2 25.30 -17.21 19.08
N VAL A 3 25.43 -16.75 17.82
CA VAL A 3 24.32 -16.11 17.08
C VAL A 3 23.13 -17.06 16.90
N CYS A 4 23.39 -18.33 16.62
CA CYS A 4 22.33 -19.34 16.47
C CYS A 4 21.62 -19.58 17.80
N LEU A 5 22.36 -19.74 18.89
CA LEU A 5 21.79 -19.90 20.24
C LEU A 5 20.95 -18.68 20.65
N GLY A 6 21.45 -17.46 20.37
CA GLY A 6 20.71 -16.23 20.63
C GLY A 6 19.41 -16.13 19.83
N PHE A 7 19.44 -16.50 18.55
CA PHE A 7 18.25 -16.53 17.70
C PHE A 7 17.22 -17.55 18.19
N VAL A 8 17.64 -18.79 18.46
CA VAL A 8 16.78 -19.86 18.98
C VAL A 8 16.17 -19.47 20.33
N TYR A 9 16.95 -18.82 21.21
CA TYR A 9 16.45 -18.30 22.48
C TYR A 9 15.37 -17.24 22.29
N GLN A 10 15.59 -16.27 21.39
CA GLN A 10 14.59 -15.24 21.08
C GLN A 10 13.33 -15.85 20.46
N TRP A 11 13.48 -16.84 19.58
CA TRP A 11 12.36 -17.58 19.01
C TRP A 11 11.55 -18.30 20.08
N ASN A 12 12.22 -19.02 21.00
CA ASN A 12 11.55 -19.71 22.09
C ASN A 12 10.81 -18.72 22.99
N SER A 13 11.44 -17.60 23.33
CA SER A 13 10.80 -16.55 24.14
C SER A 13 9.53 -16.01 23.45
N ALA A 14 9.58 -15.72 22.16
CA ALA A 14 8.42 -15.27 21.39
C ALA A 14 7.33 -16.36 21.29
N TYR A 15 7.71 -17.62 21.08
CA TYR A 15 6.81 -18.77 21.04
C TYR A 15 6.07 -18.98 22.36
N GLN A 16 6.81 -19.01 23.48
CA GLN A 16 6.24 -19.18 24.82
C GLN A 16 5.32 -18.01 25.18
N LYS A 17 5.71 -16.78 24.84
CA LYS A 17 4.87 -15.61 25.07
C LYS A 17 3.58 -15.66 24.26
N THR A 18 3.66 -16.04 22.99
CA THR A 18 2.47 -16.22 22.12
C THR A 18 1.52 -17.26 22.72
N THR A 19 2.05 -18.43 23.10
CA THR A 19 1.27 -19.52 23.70
C THR A 19 0.62 -19.09 25.02
N SER A 20 1.37 -18.39 25.87
CA SER A 20 0.85 -17.86 27.13
C SER A 20 -0.28 -16.84 26.92
N ILE A 21 -0.16 -15.95 25.93
CA ILE A 21 -1.23 -14.99 25.60
C ILE A 21 -2.48 -15.72 25.13
N ILE A 22 -2.35 -16.69 24.22
CA ILE A 22 -3.49 -17.48 23.71
C ILE A 22 -4.18 -18.22 24.86
N ASN A 23 -3.43 -18.87 25.74
CA ASN A 23 -4.00 -19.59 26.89
C ASN A 23 -4.73 -18.64 27.85
N HIS A 24 -4.18 -17.45 28.12
CA HIS A 24 -4.85 -16.44 28.94
C HIS A 24 -6.08 -15.84 28.26
N ASP A 25 -6.04 -15.68 26.93
CA ASP A 25 -7.15 -15.18 26.14
C ASP A 25 -8.32 -16.17 26.15
N MET A 26 -8.07 -17.48 26.06
CA MET A 26 -9.08 -18.52 26.20
C MET A 26 -9.80 -18.55 27.56
N LEU A 27 -9.14 -18.07 28.62
CA LEU A 27 -9.72 -17.99 29.96
C LEU A 27 -10.59 -16.75 30.16
N LYS A 28 -10.39 -15.71 29.34
CA LYS A 28 -11.21 -14.52 29.34
C LYS A 28 -12.28 -14.75 28.29
N GLU A 29 -13.56 -14.55 28.61
CA GLU A 29 -14.61 -14.45 27.58
C GLU A 29 -14.43 -13.12 26.81
N ASN A 30 -13.27 -12.96 26.17
CA ASN A 30 -12.90 -11.77 25.43
C ASN A 30 -13.76 -11.68 24.17
N THR A 31 -14.28 -10.49 23.91
CA THR A 31 -15.10 -10.19 22.73
C THR A 31 -14.27 -10.00 21.46
N LEU A 32 -12.95 -9.87 21.59
CA LEU A 32 -12.02 -9.61 20.48
C LEU A 32 -11.30 -10.89 20.03
N PRO A 33 -10.97 -11.05 18.73
CA PRO A 33 -10.24 -12.21 18.24
C PRO A 33 -8.83 -12.34 18.84
N THR A 34 -8.36 -13.57 19.08
CA THR A 34 -7.09 -13.87 19.75
C THR A 34 -5.85 -13.20 19.15
N TRP A 35 -5.77 -13.08 17.82
CA TRP A 35 -4.66 -12.38 17.16
C TRP A 35 -4.48 -10.92 17.65
N THR A 36 -5.55 -10.27 18.10
CA THR A 36 -5.49 -8.89 18.61
C THR A 36 -4.69 -8.81 19.91
N ALA A 37 -5.01 -9.66 20.90
CA ALA A 37 -4.28 -9.77 22.15
C ALA A 37 -2.81 -10.13 21.95
N VAL A 38 -2.53 -11.05 21.01
CA VAL A 38 -1.15 -11.41 20.64
C VAL A 38 -0.41 -10.19 20.09
N SER A 39 -1.00 -9.48 19.12
CA SER A 39 -0.35 -8.33 18.47
C SER A 39 -0.01 -7.17 19.42
N GLN A 40 -0.79 -6.98 20.49
CA GLN A 40 -0.58 -5.90 21.47
C GLN A 40 0.57 -6.19 22.43
N GLN A 41 0.84 -7.46 22.72
CA GLN A 41 1.75 -7.87 23.79
C GLN A 41 3.05 -8.47 23.28
N LEU A 42 3.07 -9.00 22.06
CA LEU A 42 4.24 -9.65 21.50
C LEU A 42 5.34 -8.61 21.16
N PRO A 43 6.63 -8.89 21.44
CA PRO A 43 7.69 -7.93 21.12
C PRO A 43 7.86 -7.79 19.61
N GLN A 44 7.88 -6.56 19.13
CA GLN A 44 8.21 -6.24 17.75
C GLN A 44 9.72 -6.43 17.53
N SER A 45 10.09 -7.57 16.95
CA SER A 45 11.48 -7.92 16.62
C SER A 45 11.56 -8.63 15.28
N THR A 46 12.73 -8.65 14.66
CA THR A 46 12.98 -9.42 13.42
C THR A 46 12.78 -10.92 13.63
N VAL A 47 13.12 -11.46 14.81
CA VAL A 47 12.91 -12.89 15.11
C VAL A 47 11.42 -13.21 15.19
N THR A 48 10.65 -12.36 15.88
CA THR A 48 9.19 -12.47 15.95
C THR A 48 8.56 -12.39 14.55
N GLU A 49 9.03 -11.47 13.70
CA GLU A 49 8.56 -11.33 12.32
C GLU A 49 8.80 -12.61 11.52
N LYS A 50 10.02 -13.15 11.58
CA LYS A 50 10.40 -14.41 10.93
C LYS A 50 9.59 -15.60 11.45
N MET A 51 9.28 -15.62 12.75
CA MET A 51 8.42 -16.63 13.36
C MET A 51 6.99 -16.57 12.80
N MET A 52 6.41 -15.38 12.70
CA MET A 52 5.09 -15.19 12.10
C MET A 52 5.07 -15.57 10.62
N LYS A 53 6.15 -15.32 9.89
CA LYS A 53 6.35 -15.67 8.47
C LYS A 53 6.70 -17.14 8.19
N SER A 54 6.89 -17.96 9.22
CA SER A 54 7.32 -19.36 9.07
C SER A 54 6.26 -20.23 8.40
N GLY A 55 6.66 -21.11 7.48
CA GLY A 55 5.74 -22.01 6.77
C GLY A 55 5.24 -21.48 5.43
N PHE A 56 5.05 -20.15 5.28
CA PHE A 56 4.59 -19.54 4.03
C PHE A 56 5.64 -18.64 3.34
N VAL A 57 6.45 -17.86 4.07
CA VAL A 57 7.63 -17.17 3.49
C VAL A 57 8.90 -17.98 3.76
N TYR A 58 9.11 -18.43 4.99
CA TYR A 58 10.31 -19.21 5.35
C TYR A 58 10.03 -20.72 5.33
N ALA A 59 10.92 -21.47 4.69
CA ALA A 59 10.88 -22.92 4.73
C ALA A 59 11.07 -23.45 6.17
N ILE A 60 10.26 -24.44 6.54
CA ILE A 60 10.27 -25.12 7.84
C ILE A 60 10.38 -26.64 7.62
N PRO A 61 10.79 -27.41 8.63
CA PRO A 61 10.67 -28.87 8.58
C PRO A 61 9.19 -29.26 8.50
N LYS A 62 8.81 -30.09 7.52
CA LYS A 62 7.47 -30.69 7.45
C LYS A 62 7.56 -32.18 7.73
N GLU A 63 6.74 -32.70 8.64
CA GLU A 63 6.49 -34.14 8.77
C GLU A 63 5.52 -34.58 7.66
N GLY A 64 5.89 -35.61 6.89
CA GLY A 64 4.95 -36.33 6.02
C GLY A 64 4.65 -35.75 4.63
N SER A 65 5.16 -34.57 4.24
CA SER A 65 5.00 -34.06 2.86
C SER A 65 6.26 -34.27 2.03
N SER A 66 6.14 -34.93 0.86
CA SER A 66 7.25 -35.09 -0.08
C SER A 66 7.81 -33.73 -0.50
N TRP A 67 9.11 -33.51 -0.27
CA TRP A 67 9.89 -32.36 -0.76
C TRP A 67 9.66 -32.09 -2.27
N PHE A 68 9.34 -33.13 -3.04
CA PHE A 68 9.17 -33.05 -4.49
C PHE A 68 7.86 -32.44 -4.99
N TRP A 69 6.82 -32.33 -4.15
CA TRP A 69 5.53 -31.79 -4.57
C TRP A 69 5.32 -30.44 -3.90
N GLY A 70 5.37 -29.37 -4.69
CA GLY A 70 5.18 -28.00 -4.25
C GLY A 70 3.92 -27.83 -3.42
N ASP A 71 4.04 -27.05 -2.37
CA ASP A 71 2.94 -26.68 -1.49
C ASP A 71 2.01 -25.70 -2.22
N PHE A 72 0.91 -26.20 -2.79
CA PHE A 72 -0.06 -25.39 -3.52
C PHE A 72 -1.11 -24.70 -2.62
N GLY A 73 -1.01 -24.87 -1.30
CA GLY A 73 -1.98 -24.37 -0.32
C GLY A 73 -1.33 -23.49 0.73
N GLY A 74 -1.06 -22.24 0.39
CA GLY A 74 -0.67 -21.20 1.35
C GLY A 74 -1.47 -19.93 1.11
N VAL A 75 -1.79 -19.21 2.17
CA VAL A 75 -2.34 -17.86 2.04
C VAL A 75 -1.27 -16.97 1.41
N GLY A 76 -1.59 -16.32 0.29
CA GLY A 76 -0.62 -15.52 -0.45
C GLY A 76 -0.03 -14.38 0.40
N PHE A 77 1.30 -14.39 0.53
CA PHE A 77 2.10 -13.27 1.05
C PHE A 77 3.14 -12.94 -0.02
N ALA A 78 3.19 -11.69 -0.48
CA ALA A 78 4.00 -11.23 -1.61
C ALA A 78 5.48 -11.09 -1.27
N GLU A 79 6.07 -12.18 -0.77
CA GLU A 79 7.50 -12.35 -0.66
C GLU A 79 7.88 -13.73 -1.21
N PRO A 80 8.98 -13.83 -1.97
CA PRO A 80 9.47 -15.12 -2.43
C PRO A 80 9.75 -16.06 -1.25
N ARG A 81 9.52 -17.35 -1.46
CA ARG A 81 9.85 -18.37 -0.46
C ARG A 81 11.36 -18.42 -0.23
N LYS A 82 11.79 -18.29 1.03
CA LYS A 82 13.19 -18.21 1.46
C LYS A 82 13.58 -19.42 2.29
N HIS A 83 14.83 -19.84 2.14
CA HIS A 83 15.45 -20.78 3.07
C HIS A 83 16.33 -20.01 4.04
N ASP A 84 16.00 -20.05 5.33
CA ASP A 84 16.80 -19.47 6.40
C ASP A 84 17.15 -20.58 7.41
N PRO A 85 18.43 -20.98 7.53
CA PRO A 85 18.84 -22.05 8.44
C PRO A 85 18.46 -21.80 9.90
N LEU A 86 18.42 -20.54 10.36
CA LEU A 86 18.07 -20.21 11.74
C LEU A 86 16.58 -20.41 12.00
N VAL A 87 15.74 -20.05 11.02
CA VAL A 87 14.30 -20.31 11.06
C VAL A 87 14.02 -21.81 11.01
N MET A 88 14.73 -22.54 10.15
CA MET A 88 14.59 -24.00 10.04
C MET A 88 14.95 -24.72 11.34
N ILE A 89 16.09 -24.40 11.94
CA ILE A 89 16.53 -24.99 13.22
C ILE A 89 15.55 -24.63 14.34
N SER A 90 15.14 -23.38 14.43
CA SER A 90 14.23 -22.94 15.51
C SER A 90 12.86 -23.58 15.38
N SER A 91 12.31 -23.66 14.17
CA SER A 91 11.04 -24.34 13.89
C SER A 91 11.13 -25.84 14.19
N PHE A 92 12.28 -26.47 13.91
CA PHE A 92 12.52 -27.88 14.23
C PHE A 92 12.58 -28.14 15.74
N LEU A 93 13.31 -27.31 16.48
CA LEU A 93 13.57 -27.52 17.91
C LEU A 93 12.39 -27.08 18.80
N ILE A 94 11.66 -26.04 18.41
CA ILE A 94 10.65 -25.38 19.24
C ILE A 94 9.25 -25.57 18.68
N GLY A 95 9.11 -25.51 17.36
CA GLY A 95 7.82 -25.56 16.66
C GLY A 95 7.37 -24.20 16.12
N GLN A 96 6.15 -24.19 15.60
CA GLN A 96 5.48 -23.03 15.01
C GLN A 96 4.46 -22.43 15.97
N PRO A 97 4.24 -21.10 15.96
CA PRO A 97 3.22 -20.47 16.78
C PRO A 97 1.85 -21.11 16.54
N LEU A 98 1.09 -21.32 17.62
CA LEU A 98 -0.26 -21.90 17.63
C LEU A 98 -1.31 -20.91 17.09
N LEU A 99 -1.08 -20.39 15.89
CA LEU A 99 -1.91 -19.43 15.19
C LEU A 99 -2.02 -19.87 13.73
N ASP A 100 -3.20 -19.75 13.15
CA ASP A 100 -3.36 -20.05 11.73
C ASP A 100 -2.67 -18.98 10.85
N ASP A 101 -2.52 -19.27 9.55
CA ASP A 101 -1.87 -18.36 8.61
C ASP A 101 -2.54 -16.98 8.55
N GLN A 102 -3.88 -16.92 8.66
CA GLN A 102 -4.65 -15.68 8.57
C GLN A 102 -4.43 -14.80 9.80
N GLU A 103 -4.41 -15.38 10.99
CA GLU A 103 -4.10 -14.68 12.24
C GLU A 103 -2.68 -14.15 12.24
N ARG A 104 -1.70 -14.95 11.80
CA ARG A 104 -0.31 -14.53 11.67
C ARG A 104 -0.16 -13.39 10.66
N ILE A 105 -0.88 -13.45 9.55
CA ILE A 105 -0.93 -12.36 8.57
C ILE A 105 -1.54 -11.09 9.17
N LYS A 106 -2.62 -11.17 9.97
CA LYS A 106 -3.20 -10.00 10.64
C LYS A 106 -2.21 -9.37 11.63
N ILE A 107 -1.47 -10.20 12.38
CA ILE A 107 -0.40 -9.74 13.27
C ILE A 107 0.71 -9.04 12.47
N LEU A 108 1.15 -9.62 11.34
CA LEU A 108 2.15 -9.00 10.46
C LEU A 108 1.67 -7.65 9.90
N LYS A 109 0.40 -7.55 9.50
CA LYS A 109 -0.21 -6.29 9.04
C LYS A 109 -0.20 -5.22 10.14
N ALA A 110 -0.55 -5.60 11.37
CA ALA A 110 -0.65 -4.68 12.50
C ALA A 110 0.72 -4.25 13.06
N MET A 111 1.65 -5.18 13.21
CA MET A 111 2.93 -4.93 13.89
C MET A 111 4.09 -4.53 12.96
N TYR A 112 4.05 -4.88 11.66
CA TYR A 112 5.22 -4.78 10.77
C TYR A 112 4.96 -4.02 9.48
N ASP A 113 3.88 -3.24 9.40
CA ASP A 113 3.40 -2.56 8.19
C ASP A 113 3.38 -3.47 6.93
N SER A 114 3.22 -4.78 7.13
CA SER A 114 3.26 -5.80 6.08
C SER A 114 1.95 -5.85 5.28
N ARG A 115 1.25 -4.73 5.17
CA ARG A 115 -0.06 -4.61 4.52
C ARG A 115 0.00 -4.78 3.02
N HIS A 116 1.07 -4.28 2.38
CA HIS A 116 1.32 -4.51 0.96
C HIS A 116 1.66 -5.97 0.64
N PRO A 117 2.65 -6.60 1.32
CA PRO A 117 2.93 -8.00 1.02
C PRO A 117 1.78 -8.93 1.41
N ALA A 118 0.99 -8.60 2.43
CA ALA A 118 -0.16 -9.41 2.82
C ALA A 118 -1.45 -9.18 2.01
N GLN A 119 -1.35 -8.57 0.82
CA GLN A 119 -2.47 -8.52 -0.12
C GLN A 119 -2.75 -9.92 -0.67
N GLU A 120 -4.03 -10.31 -0.75
CA GLU A 120 -4.44 -11.53 -1.43
C GLU A 120 -4.04 -11.44 -2.91
N ARG A 121 -3.42 -12.51 -3.41
CA ARG A 121 -2.96 -12.67 -4.79
C ARG A 121 -3.66 -13.85 -5.42
N LEU A 122 -4.10 -13.67 -6.67
CA LEU A 122 -4.61 -14.77 -7.49
C LEU A 122 -3.50 -15.39 -8.35
N TRP A 123 -2.49 -14.59 -8.69
CA TRP A 123 -1.35 -15.00 -9.52
C TRP A 123 -0.02 -14.60 -8.87
N SER A 124 1.07 -15.27 -9.31
CA SER A 124 2.43 -14.86 -8.93
C SER A 124 2.72 -13.43 -9.39
N GLY A 125 3.66 -12.77 -8.73
CA GLY A 125 4.21 -11.48 -9.17
C GLY A 125 5.70 -11.38 -8.85
N GLU A 126 6.39 -12.52 -8.79
CA GLU A 126 7.79 -12.63 -8.37
C GLU A 126 8.78 -12.15 -9.43
N ASN A 127 8.41 -12.21 -10.72
CA ASN A 127 9.30 -11.84 -11.82
C ASN A 127 9.00 -10.44 -12.39
N LEU A 128 8.19 -9.66 -11.68
CA LEU A 128 7.79 -8.34 -12.11
C LEU A 128 8.76 -7.27 -11.64
N GLN A 129 9.01 -6.31 -12.51
CA GLN A 129 9.80 -5.12 -12.25
C GLN A 129 9.07 -3.88 -12.77
N THR A 130 9.15 -2.77 -12.05
CA THR A 130 8.73 -1.47 -12.56
C THR A 130 9.82 -0.92 -13.48
N GLU A 131 9.49 -0.69 -14.75
CA GLU A 131 10.45 -0.21 -15.75
C GLU A 131 10.47 1.32 -15.82
N THR A 132 9.29 1.95 -15.88
CA THR A 132 9.17 3.41 -15.96
C THR A 132 8.01 3.94 -15.13
N VAL A 133 8.20 5.13 -14.56
CA VAL A 133 7.19 5.92 -13.87
C VAL A 133 7.16 7.32 -14.47
N VAL A 134 6.10 7.66 -15.21
CA VAL A 134 5.90 9.01 -15.75
C VAL A 134 4.89 9.73 -14.88
N SER A 135 5.31 10.81 -14.22
CA SER A 135 4.46 11.62 -13.36
C SER A 135 4.18 12.97 -14.01
N ASN A 136 2.91 13.29 -14.26
CA ASN A 136 2.46 14.61 -14.71
C ASN A 136 1.63 15.27 -13.61
N VAL A 137 2.18 16.32 -13.01
CA VAL A 137 1.59 17.02 -11.87
C VAL A 137 1.17 18.41 -12.29
N LYS A 138 -0.11 18.73 -12.12
CA LYS A 138 -0.68 20.06 -12.30
C LYS A 138 -1.06 20.61 -10.93
N ILE A 139 -0.43 21.69 -10.53
CA ILE A 139 -0.64 22.31 -9.22
C ILE A 139 -1.48 23.57 -9.42
N TYR A 140 -2.50 23.72 -8.58
CA TYR A 140 -3.44 24.83 -8.55
C TYR A 140 -3.37 25.54 -7.19
N PRO A 141 -2.32 26.35 -6.94
CA PRO A 141 -2.10 26.97 -5.64
C PRO A 141 -3.30 27.74 -5.11
N GLU A 142 -3.94 28.56 -5.93
CA GLU A 142 -5.09 29.42 -5.64
C GLU A 142 -6.37 28.63 -5.27
N TYR A 143 -6.43 27.35 -5.66
CA TYR A 143 -7.51 26.42 -5.30
C TYR A 143 -7.08 25.38 -4.25
N ARG A 144 -5.85 25.46 -3.71
CA ARG A 144 -5.32 24.49 -2.73
C ARG A 144 -5.38 23.04 -3.20
N LEU A 145 -5.23 22.80 -4.51
CA LEU A 145 -5.36 21.48 -5.13
C LEU A 145 -4.17 21.16 -6.02
N ALA A 146 -3.94 19.87 -6.22
CA ALA A 146 -3.06 19.33 -7.23
C ALA A 146 -3.73 18.13 -7.90
N PHE A 147 -3.45 17.95 -9.18
CA PHE A 147 -3.84 16.78 -9.96
C PHE A 147 -2.60 16.08 -10.47
N THR A 148 -2.48 14.80 -10.18
CA THR A 148 -1.31 13.97 -10.46
C THR A 148 -1.73 12.78 -11.29
N GLU A 149 -1.19 12.68 -12.50
CA GLU A 149 -1.30 11.50 -13.35
C GLU A 149 0.00 10.73 -13.28
N LYS A 150 -0.07 9.44 -12.90
CA LYS A 150 1.08 8.53 -12.95
C LYS A 150 0.82 7.45 -13.98
N THR A 151 1.67 7.38 -15.00
CA THR A 151 1.70 6.27 -15.95
C THR A 151 2.86 5.35 -15.58
N ILE A 152 2.56 4.09 -15.28
CA ILE A 152 3.55 3.12 -14.80
C ILE A 152 3.61 1.96 -15.79
N THR A 153 4.83 1.60 -16.16
CA THR A 153 5.12 0.45 -17.04
C THR A 153 5.75 -0.66 -16.21
N VAL A 154 5.18 -1.86 -16.31
CA VAL A 154 5.59 -3.07 -15.62
C VAL A 154 6.16 -4.04 -16.65
N LYS A 155 7.32 -4.60 -16.34
CA LYS A 155 8.00 -5.60 -17.15
C LYS A 155 8.01 -6.92 -16.42
N ASN A 156 7.67 -8.00 -17.12
CA ASN A 156 7.85 -9.34 -16.63
C ASN A 156 9.19 -9.89 -17.15
N LEU A 157 10.08 -10.26 -16.22
CA LEU A 157 11.42 -10.77 -16.51
C LEU A 157 11.46 -12.31 -16.63
N SER A 158 10.32 -12.97 -16.51
CA SER A 158 10.21 -14.42 -16.64
C SER A 158 10.71 -14.88 -18.01
N LYS A 159 11.56 -15.90 -18.00
CA LYS A 159 12.04 -16.57 -19.22
C LYS A 159 11.04 -17.62 -19.72
N ARG A 160 9.92 -17.80 -19.02
CA ARG A 160 8.93 -18.84 -19.29
C ARG A 160 7.93 -18.34 -20.34
N THR A 161 7.89 -19.01 -21.48
CA THR A 161 7.03 -18.67 -22.62
C THR A 161 5.61 -19.23 -22.54
N TRP A 162 5.32 -20.14 -21.60
CA TRP A 162 4.00 -20.76 -21.44
C TRP A 162 3.55 -20.75 -19.97
N GLY A 163 2.33 -20.23 -19.70
CA GLY A 163 1.79 -20.09 -18.35
C GLY A 163 2.53 -19.07 -17.47
N GLY A 164 2.99 -17.97 -18.07
CA GLY A 164 3.84 -16.95 -17.43
C GLY A 164 3.13 -15.64 -17.08
N ASP A 165 1.79 -15.62 -17.09
CA ASP A 165 1.04 -14.43 -16.71
C ASP A 165 1.16 -14.20 -15.21
N GLU A 166 1.52 -12.98 -14.84
CA GLU A 166 1.68 -12.55 -13.46
C GLU A 166 0.76 -11.37 -13.13
N GLU A 167 0.53 -11.13 -11.85
CA GLU A 167 -0.27 -10.02 -11.33
C GLU A 167 0.64 -9.00 -10.63
N ALA A 168 0.65 -7.78 -11.18
CA ALA A 168 1.28 -6.65 -10.52
C ALA A 168 0.30 -6.04 -9.51
N ILE A 169 0.78 -5.83 -8.29
CA ILE A 169 0.04 -5.11 -7.25
C ILE A 169 0.85 -3.88 -6.89
N TYR A 170 0.25 -2.70 -7.01
CA TYR A 170 0.82 -1.45 -6.53
C TYR A 170 -0.01 -0.91 -5.37
N THR A 171 0.63 -0.48 -4.29
CA THR A 171 -0.03 0.26 -3.20
C THR A 171 0.49 1.68 -3.18
N PHE A 172 -0.40 2.64 -3.37
CA PHE A 172 -0.17 4.06 -3.27
C PHE A 172 -0.50 4.55 -1.87
N GLN A 173 0.42 5.30 -1.27
CA GLN A 173 0.18 6.08 -0.08
C GLN A 173 -0.09 7.52 -0.53
N LEU A 174 -1.32 7.98 -0.33
CA LEU A 174 -1.78 9.30 -0.72
C LEU A 174 -1.67 10.28 0.46
N SER A 175 -1.73 11.57 0.18
CA SER A 175 -1.96 12.58 1.22
C SER A 175 -3.38 12.46 1.77
N GLU A 176 -3.61 12.97 2.98
CA GLU A 176 -4.96 13.03 3.54
C GLU A 176 -5.87 13.90 2.67
N GLY A 177 -7.12 13.47 2.47
CA GLY A 177 -8.08 14.16 1.61
C GLY A 177 -7.86 13.95 0.10
N SER A 178 -6.83 13.20 -0.32
CA SER A 178 -6.65 12.81 -1.71
C SER A 178 -7.74 11.83 -2.17
N VAL A 179 -8.06 11.85 -3.47
CA VAL A 179 -8.99 10.92 -4.11
C VAL A 179 -8.41 10.40 -5.42
N VAL A 180 -8.65 9.12 -5.72
CA VAL A 180 -8.36 8.55 -7.04
C VAL A 180 -9.50 8.89 -7.97
N SER A 181 -9.18 9.66 -9.02
CA SER A 181 -10.16 10.22 -9.96
C SER A 181 -10.20 9.48 -11.29
N SER A 182 -9.17 8.70 -11.64
CA SER A 182 -9.16 7.87 -12.84
C SER A 182 -8.21 6.66 -12.74
N LEU A 183 -8.53 5.61 -13.50
CA LEU A 183 -7.64 4.50 -13.80
C LEU A 183 -7.79 4.18 -15.30
N SER A 184 -6.71 3.89 -15.99
CA SER A 184 -6.71 3.38 -17.36
C SER A 184 -5.62 2.31 -17.56
N LEU A 185 -5.85 1.41 -18.51
CA LEU A 185 -4.96 0.31 -18.86
C LEU A 185 -4.72 0.32 -20.35
N TRP A 186 -3.50 0.02 -20.80
CA TRP A 186 -3.22 -0.14 -22.23
C TRP A 186 -3.53 -1.57 -22.65
N ILE A 187 -4.43 -1.73 -23.61
CA ILE A 187 -4.81 -3.01 -24.22
C ILE A 187 -4.57 -2.89 -25.72
N ASN A 188 -3.73 -3.76 -26.29
CA ASN A 188 -3.36 -3.74 -27.71
C ASN A 188 -2.88 -2.35 -28.20
N GLY A 189 -2.16 -1.62 -27.34
CA GLY A 189 -1.64 -0.29 -27.62
C GLY A 189 -2.63 0.88 -27.44
N VAL A 190 -3.91 0.61 -27.16
CA VAL A 190 -4.95 1.62 -26.94
C VAL A 190 -5.18 1.83 -25.45
N GLU A 191 -5.34 3.08 -25.00
CA GLU A 191 -5.68 3.42 -23.62
C GLU A 191 -7.17 3.18 -23.35
N GLU A 192 -7.47 2.24 -22.47
CA GLU A 192 -8.84 1.89 -22.07
C GLU A 192 -9.10 2.36 -20.64
N LYS A 193 -10.17 3.15 -20.43
CA LYS A 193 -10.53 3.72 -19.12
C LYS A 193 -11.26 2.70 -18.26
N GLY A 194 -10.83 2.57 -17.01
CA GLY A 194 -11.49 1.77 -15.99
C GLY A 194 -12.82 2.40 -15.53
N ARG A 195 -13.74 1.55 -15.08
CA ARG A 195 -15.03 1.97 -14.52
C ARG A 195 -14.96 2.04 -12.99
N LEU A 196 -15.29 3.21 -12.43
CA LEU A 196 -15.46 3.36 -10.98
C LEU A 196 -16.70 2.59 -10.51
N THR A 197 -16.56 1.73 -9.52
CA THR A 197 -17.64 0.94 -8.91
C THR A 197 -17.34 0.69 -7.43
N THR A 198 -18.32 0.18 -6.67
CA THR A 198 -18.10 -0.21 -5.27
C THR A 198 -17.08 -1.34 -5.15
N LYS A 199 -16.32 -1.36 -4.05
CA LYS A 199 -15.26 -2.36 -3.79
C LYS A 199 -15.72 -3.80 -4.00
N ALA A 200 -16.82 -4.21 -3.37
CA ALA A 200 -17.35 -5.57 -3.52
C ALA A 200 -17.70 -5.93 -4.97
N LYS A 201 -18.30 -5.00 -5.73
CA LYS A 201 -18.61 -5.20 -7.16
C LYS A 201 -17.35 -5.28 -8.01
N ALA A 202 -16.34 -4.48 -7.70
CA ALA A 202 -15.03 -4.53 -8.35
C ALA A 202 -14.31 -5.87 -8.07
N ASP A 203 -14.30 -6.33 -6.82
CA ASP A 203 -13.68 -7.58 -6.39
C ASP A 203 -14.33 -8.81 -7.05
N THR A 204 -15.66 -8.89 -7.06
CA THR A 204 -16.36 -10.00 -7.73
C THR A 204 -16.08 -10.01 -9.22
N ALA A 205 -16.18 -8.86 -9.89
CA ALA A 205 -15.88 -8.76 -11.31
C ALA A 205 -14.43 -9.16 -11.61
N TYR A 206 -13.47 -8.68 -10.81
CA TYR A 206 -12.06 -9.03 -10.94
C TYR A 206 -11.84 -10.54 -10.77
N LYS A 207 -12.33 -11.15 -9.68
CA LYS A 207 -12.13 -12.58 -9.43
C LYS A 207 -12.77 -13.46 -10.53
N THR A 208 -13.94 -13.10 -11.05
CA THR A 208 -14.57 -13.81 -12.17
C THR A 208 -13.74 -13.68 -13.44
N ILE A 209 -13.34 -12.45 -13.80
CA ILE A 209 -12.62 -12.18 -15.05
C ILE A 209 -11.19 -12.74 -15.02
N VAL A 210 -10.46 -12.59 -13.91
CA VAL A 210 -9.05 -13.03 -13.75
C VAL A 210 -8.96 -14.51 -13.43
N GLY A 211 -9.86 -15.01 -12.57
CA GLY A 211 -9.84 -16.38 -12.07
C GLY A 211 -10.53 -17.40 -12.98
N VAL A 212 -11.37 -16.94 -13.92
CA VAL A 212 -12.11 -17.83 -14.85
C VAL A 212 -11.83 -17.49 -16.31
N GLU A 213 -11.90 -16.21 -16.69
CA GLU A 213 -11.87 -15.80 -18.10
C GLU A 213 -10.46 -15.42 -18.62
N VAL A 214 -9.53 -15.10 -17.70
CA VAL A 214 -8.13 -14.72 -17.94
C VAL A 214 -7.99 -13.56 -18.96
N ARG A 215 -8.76 -12.47 -18.78
CA ARG A 215 -8.78 -11.34 -19.75
C ARG A 215 -8.83 -9.95 -19.12
N ASP A 216 -7.89 -9.07 -19.48
CA ASP A 216 -7.91 -7.60 -19.30
C ASP A 216 -8.47 -6.96 -18.01
N PRO A 217 -8.02 -7.37 -16.82
CA PRO A 217 -8.46 -6.75 -15.58
C PRO A 217 -7.44 -5.70 -15.05
N SER A 218 -7.95 -4.51 -14.76
CA SER A 218 -7.31 -3.62 -13.78
C SER A 218 -8.35 -3.14 -12.79
N VAL A 219 -7.99 -3.10 -11.50
CA VAL A 219 -8.92 -2.77 -10.42
C VAL A 219 -8.22 -1.96 -9.36
N VAL A 220 -8.91 -0.91 -8.87
CA VAL A 220 -8.48 -0.10 -7.74
C VAL A 220 -9.30 -0.46 -6.51
N HIS A 221 -8.62 -0.66 -5.39
CA HIS A 221 -9.22 -0.86 -4.08
C HIS A 221 -8.77 0.24 -3.12
N TRP A 222 -9.74 0.98 -2.59
CA TRP A 222 -9.50 1.80 -1.41
C TRP A 222 -9.23 0.89 -0.20
N GLN A 223 -8.15 1.17 0.50
CA GLN A 223 -7.76 0.50 1.73
C GLN A 223 -8.03 1.45 2.91
N GLU A 224 -7.74 1.00 4.14
CA GLU A 224 -7.86 1.85 5.32
C GLU A 224 -6.99 3.12 5.22
N GLY A 225 -7.54 4.24 5.69
CA GLY A 225 -6.88 5.54 5.65
C GLY A 225 -6.74 6.09 4.22
N ASN A 226 -5.54 6.56 3.92
CA ASN A 226 -5.12 7.19 2.66
C ASN A 226 -4.30 6.25 1.77
N LYS A 227 -4.54 4.93 1.86
CA LYS A 227 -3.88 3.91 1.03
C LYS A 227 -4.81 3.41 -0.07
N VAL A 228 -4.26 3.23 -1.27
CA VAL A 228 -4.98 2.68 -2.42
C VAL A 228 -4.17 1.58 -3.09
N THR A 229 -4.79 0.45 -3.38
CA THR A 229 -4.14 -0.66 -4.09
C THR A 229 -4.67 -0.77 -5.51
N VAL A 230 -3.79 -0.93 -6.48
CA VAL A 230 -4.13 -1.20 -7.89
C VAL A 230 -3.60 -2.57 -8.24
N ARG A 231 -4.46 -3.43 -8.80
CA ARG A 231 -4.12 -4.74 -9.35
C ARG A 231 -4.13 -4.66 -10.88
N ILE A 232 -3.09 -5.21 -11.51
CA ILE A 232 -2.90 -5.19 -12.96
C ILE A 232 -2.58 -6.59 -13.42
N PHE A 233 -3.39 -7.10 -14.34
CA PHE A 233 -3.21 -8.39 -14.99
C PHE A 233 -3.69 -8.30 -16.45
N PRO A 234 -3.29 -9.23 -17.33
CA PRO A 234 -2.09 -10.06 -17.21
C PRO A 234 -0.82 -9.22 -17.41
N CYS A 235 0.24 -9.54 -16.65
CA CYS A 235 1.60 -9.11 -16.93
C CYS A 235 2.37 -10.30 -17.52
N ASN A 236 2.44 -10.39 -18.84
CA ASN A 236 3.15 -11.46 -19.54
C ASN A 236 4.58 -11.03 -19.94
N ALA A 237 5.42 -11.99 -20.32
CA ALA A 237 6.82 -11.73 -20.70
C ALA A 237 6.98 -11.19 -22.14
N ALA A 238 5.93 -11.24 -22.97
CA ALA A 238 6.01 -10.84 -24.37
C ALA A 238 5.90 -9.31 -24.54
N GLU A 239 5.09 -8.66 -23.70
CA GLU A 239 4.87 -7.22 -23.74
C GLU A 239 4.86 -6.59 -22.34
N ASN A 240 5.39 -5.37 -22.24
CA ASN A 240 5.30 -4.61 -21.01
C ASN A 240 3.85 -4.15 -20.79
N ARG A 241 3.35 -4.32 -19.57
CA ARG A 241 2.01 -3.87 -19.20
C ARG A 241 2.08 -2.44 -18.71
N ARG A 242 1.16 -1.59 -19.13
CA ARG A 242 1.14 -0.17 -18.76
C ARG A 242 -0.22 0.24 -18.26
N PHE A 243 -0.25 0.99 -17.17
CA PHE A 243 -1.47 1.57 -16.61
C PHE A 243 -1.25 3.03 -16.22
N ARG A 244 -2.33 3.78 -16.08
CA ARG A 244 -2.33 5.16 -15.62
C ARG A 244 -3.33 5.34 -14.50
N ILE A 245 -2.94 6.07 -13.46
CA ILE A 245 -3.80 6.46 -12.35
C ILE A 245 -3.81 7.98 -12.21
N GLY A 246 -4.99 8.56 -12.07
CA GLY A 246 -5.21 9.98 -11.77
C GLY A 246 -5.57 10.16 -10.30
N ILE A 247 -4.89 11.09 -9.63
CA ILE A 247 -5.05 11.39 -8.21
C ILE A 247 -5.26 12.88 -8.06
N THR A 248 -6.34 13.29 -7.40
CA THR A 248 -6.55 14.68 -6.98
C THR A 248 -6.20 14.79 -5.50
N SER A 249 -5.30 15.70 -5.14
CA SER A 249 -4.81 15.88 -3.77
C SER A 249 -5.01 17.32 -3.31
N PRO A 250 -5.41 17.55 -2.05
CA PRO A 250 -5.28 18.87 -1.45
C PRO A 250 -3.80 19.21 -1.25
N LEU A 251 -3.49 20.50 -1.35
CA LEU A 251 -2.18 21.02 -0.93
C LEU A 251 -2.18 21.21 0.59
N ILE A 252 -1.09 20.81 1.22
CA ILE A 252 -0.92 20.96 2.67
C ILE A 252 -0.53 22.41 2.94
N LYS A 253 -1.34 23.13 3.74
CA LYS A 253 -1.05 24.50 4.18
C LYS A 253 -0.31 24.46 5.51
N ASP A 254 0.87 25.06 5.55
CA ASP A 254 1.67 25.26 6.76
C ASP A 254 2.07 26.73 6.87
N GLY A 255 1.36 27.47 7.72
CA GLY A 255 1.45 28.93 7.80
C GLY A 255 1.22 29.59 6.44
N ASN A 256 2.25 30.29 5.95
CA ASN A 256 2.25 30.99 4.66
C ASN A 256 2.81 30.15 3.51
N ARG A 257 2.98 28.84 3.69
CA ARG A 257 3.48 27.93 2.65
C ARG A 257 2.43 26.89 2.30
N LEU A 258 2.47 26.45 1.05
CA LEU A 258 1.80 25.26 0.56
C LEU A 258 2.85 24.19 0.27
N ARG A 259 2.47 22.93 0.47
CA ARG A 259 3.29 21.76 0.12
C ARG A 259 2.47 20.77 -0.68
N TYR A 260 3.04 20.31 -1.79
CA TYR A 260 2.59 19.15 -2.54
C TYR A 260 3.49 17.97 -2.18
N GLU A 261 2.88 16.84 -1.83
CA GLU A 261 3.59 15.59 -1.55
C GLU A 261 3.28 14.58 -2.66
N ASN A 262 4.33 13.99 -3.25
CA ASN A 262 4.15 12.94 -4.22
C ASN A 262 3.56 11.67 -3.57
N PRO A 263 2.53 11.04 -4.17
CA PRO A 263 2.08 9.72 -3.73
C PRO A 263 3.23 8.71 -3.79
N SER A 264 3.60 8.16 -2.63
CA SER A 264 4.60 7.09 -2.57
C SER A 264 3.97 5.76 -2.95
N ILE A 265 4.77 4.87 -3.52
CA ILE A 265 4.33 3.67 -4.19
C ILE A 265 5.15 2.49 -3.69
N ASN A 266 4.46 1.42 -3.32
CA ASN A 266 5.01 0.08 -3.13
C ASN A 266 4.52 -0.81 -4.27
N GLY A 267 5.33 -1.74 -4.75
CA GLY A 267 4.97 -2.62 -5.85
C GLY A 267 6.16 -3.46 -6.33
N PRO A 268 6.10 -4.03 -7.55
CA PRO A 268 7.22 -4.67 -8.21
C PRO A 268 8.50 -3.83 -8.17
N GLU A 269 9.65 -4.50 -8.11
CA GLU A 269 10.99 -3.93 -7.88
C GLU A 269 11.25 -2.64 -8.66
N PHE A 270 11.85 -1.63 -8.01
CA PHE A 270 12.09 -0.30 -8.58
C PHE A 270 13.57 -0.01 -8.83
N SER A 271 14.47 -0.93 -8.51
CA SER A 271 15.93 -0.72 -8.54
C SER A 271 16.52 -0.17 -9.84
N THR A 272 15.87 -0.42 -10.98
CA THR A 272 16.26 0.13 -12.30
C THR A 272 15.15 0.93 -12.96
N ALA A 273 14.16 1.38 -12.19
CA ALA A 273 13.05 2.15 -12.72
C ALA A 273 13.52 3.56 -13.07
N GLU A 274 13.17 4.03 -14.27
CA GLU A 274 13.36 5.42 -14.68
C GLU A 274 12.11 6.25 -14.38
N GLU A 275 12.30 7.52 -14.03
CA GLU A 275 11.25 8.49 -13.77
C GLU A 275 11.36 9.68 -14.71
N THR A 276 10.25 9.99 -15.38
CA THR A 276 10.03 11.27 -16.05
C THR A 276 9.00 12.06 -15.26
N LEU A 277 9.42 13.20 -14.72
CA LEU A 277 8.58 14.08 -13.93
C LEU A 277 8.31 15.37 -14.69
N LYS A 278 7.03 15.68 -14.86
CA LYS A 278 6.54 16.94 -15.42
C LYS A 278 5.70 17.65 -14.36
N ILE A 279 6.06 18.88 -14.02
CA ILE A 279 5.28 19.72 -13.07
C ILE A 279 4.92 21.04 -13.74
N ALA A 280 3.63 21.37 -13.70
CA ALA A 280 3.08 22.62 -14.17
C ALA A 280 2.26 23.28 -13.06
N PHE A 281 2.33 24.61 -12.98
CA PHE A 281 1.52 25.41 -12.08
C PHE A 281 0.50 26.24 -12.89
N SER A 282 -0.71 26.41 -12.36
CA SER A 282 -1.68 27.36 -12.93
C SER A 282 -1.19 28.82 -12.83
N GLU A 283 -0.47 29.14 -11.76
CA GLU A 283 0.15 30.43 -11.50
C GLU A 283 1.62 30.25 -11.09
N SER A 284 2.51 31.15 -11.50
CA SER A 284 3.95 31.04 -11.17
C SER A 284 4.18 31.04 -9.65
N PRO A 285 4.82 30.01 -9.08
CA PRO A 285 5.00 29.91 -7.63
C PRO A 285 6.06 30.91 -7.14
N GLN A 286 5.81 31.52 -5.98
CA GLN A 286 6.81 32.30 -5.25
C GLN A 286 7.53 31.42 -4.23
N SER A 287 8.83 31.66 -4.00
CA SER A 287 9.66 30.91 -3.04
C SER A 287 9.59 29.38 -3.23
N LEU A 288 9.63 28.94 -4.49
CA LEU A 288 9.60 27.53 -4.85
C LEU A 288 10.85 26.80 -4.34
N GLU A 289 10.60 25.75 -3.57
CA GLU A 289 11.58 24.82 -3.03
C GLU A 289 11.14 23.41 -3.39
N ALA A 290 12.08 22.54 -3.74
CA ALA A 290 11.82 21.13 -4.00
C ALA A 290 12.90 20.30 -3.31
N SER A 291 12.51 19.09 -2.91
CA SER A 291 13.44 18.06 -2.40
C SER A 291 14.47 17.56 -3.44
N PHE A 292 14.41 18.06 -4.67
CA PHE A 292 15.32 17.76 -5.77
C PHE A 292 15.77 19.04 -6.49
N LYS A 293 16.86 18.93 -7.27
CA LYS A 293 17.42 20.07 -8.01
C LYS A 293 16.48 20.51 -9.13
N LEU A 294 16.01 21.75 -9.05
CA LEU A 294 15.24 22.41 -10.11
C LEU A 294 16.21 22.98 -11.14
N LYS A 295 15.97 22.71 -12.44
CA LYS A 295 16.76 23.28 -13.53
C LYS A 295 16.23 24.66 -13.96
N ASP A 296 14.91 24.86 -13.93
CA ASP A 296 14.24 26.09 -14.35
C ASP A 296 13.08 26.47 -13.41
N LYS A 297 12.69 27.76 -13.41
CA LYS A 297 11.58 28.32 -12.61
C LYS A 297 10.18 28.13 -13.25
N GLY A 298 10.08 27.39 -14.35
CA GLY A 298 8.88 27.22 -15.15
C GLY A 298 8.30 25.80 -15.11
N GLU A 299 7.92 25.27 -16.27
CA GLU A 299 7.55 23.85 -16.42
C GLU A 299 8.78 22.98 -16.14
N VAL A 300 8.72 22.20 -15.08
CA VAL A 300 9.84 21.37 -14.63
C VAL A 300 9.70 20.02 -15.30
N VAL A 301 10.56 19.73 -16.27
CA VAL A 301 10.73 18.39 -16.85
C VAL A 301 12.06 17.81 -16.38
N ILE A 302 12.00 16.68 -15.69
CA ILE A 302 13.17 15.99 -15.14
C ILE A 302 13.10 14.53 -15.51
N ASP A 303 14.17 14.02 -16.09
CA ASP A 303 14.43 12.59 -16.23
C ASP A 303 15.51 12.18 -15.21
N ARG A 304 15.24 11.11 -14.46
CA ARG A 304 16.13 10.59 -13.41
C ARG A 304 15.77 9.15 -13.05
N SER A 305 16.65 8.46 -12.32
CA SER A 305 16.26 7.23 -11.64
C SER A 305 15.14 7.48 -10.64
N TYR A 306 14.21 6.53 -10.53
CA TYR A 306 12.99 6.69 -9.75
C TYR A 306 13.27 7.00 -8.27
N GLN A 307 12.55 8.00 -7.75
CA GLN A 307 12.55 8.35 -6.35
C GLN A 307 11.13 8.28 -5.79
N ASN A 308 10.93 7.44 -4.77
CA ASN A 308 9.62 7.17 -4.24
C ASN A 308 9.01 8.39 -3.51
N ASN A 309 9.84 9.10 -2.75
CA ASN A 309 9.44 10.21 -1.92
C ASN A 309 10.09 11.49 -2.42
N TRP A 310 9.25 12.48 -2.73
CA TRP A 310 9.67 13.84 -2.99
C TRP A 310 8.48 14.77 -2.79
N ASP A 311 8.78 16.00 -2.40
CA ASP A 311 7.82 17.06 -2.20
C ASP A 311 8.31 18.38 -2.82
N ILE A 312 7.37 19.30 -2.95
CA ILE A 312 7.58 20.66 -3.42
C ILE A 312 6.83 21.60 -2.48
N SER A 313 7.49 22.67 -2.05
CA SER A 313 6.89 23.72 -1.23
C SER A 313 7.04 25.10 -1.87
N PHE A 314 6.06 25.96 -1.69
CA PHE A 314 6.04 27.33 -2.24
C PHE A 314 5.20 28.23 -1.33
N ALA A 315 5.30 29.54 -1.51
CA ALA A 315 4.47 30.50 -0.78
C ALA A 315 3.00 30.30 -1.13
N SER A 316 2.12 30.43 -0.13
CA SER A 316 0.67 30.34 -0.29
C SER A 316 0.13 31.63 -0.92
N PRO A 317 -0.35 31.62 -2.18
CA PRO A 317 -0.99 32.79 -2.76
C PRO A 317 -2.38 33.01 -2.15
N LYS A 318 -3.00 34.15 -2.45
CA LYS A 318 -4.40 34.40 -2.09
C LYS A 318 -5.31 33.36 -2.73
N LEU A 319 -6.42 33.03 -2.07
CA LEU A 319 -7.43 32.14 -2.64
C LEU A 319 -8.08 32.80 -3.86
N SER A 320 -8.45 31.98 -4.84
CA SER A 320 -9.23 32.44 -5.99
C SER A 320 -10.62 32.92 -5.55
N ASN A 321 -11.07 34.04 -6.12
CA ASN A 321 -12.46 34.50 -5.94
C ASN A 321 -13.44 33.76 -6.84
N ASN A 322 -12.94 32.98 -7.81
CA ASN A 322 -13.78 32.24 -8.74
C ASN A 322 -14.28 30.94 -8.10
N ALA A 323 -15.54 30.61 -8.36
CA ALA A 323 -16.07 29.31 -7.98
C ALA A 323 -15.53 28.21 -8.89
N PHE A 324 -15.08 27.10 -8.31
CA PHE A 324 -14.81 25.86 -9.02
C PHE A 324 -16.13 25.12 -9.26
N SER A 325 -16.46 24.81 -10.52
CA SER A 325 -17.72 24.11 -10.86
C SER A 325 -17.45 22.74 -11.45
N PHE A 326 -18.09 21.72 -10.91
CA PHE A 326 -17.99 20.34 -11.36
C PHE A 326 -19.32 19.60 -11.20
N ASN A 327 -19.73 18.87 -12.24
CA ASN A 327 -20.93 18.02 -12.25
C ASN A 327 -22.22 18.75 -11.76
N GLY A 328 -22.42 20.00 -12.17
CA GLY A 328 -23.59 20.81 -11.80
C GLY A 328 -23.55 21.42 -10.40
N SER A 329 -22.48 21.21 -9.62
CA SER A 329 -22.23 21.88 -8.35
C SER A 329 -21.11 22.90 -8.47
N SER A 330 -21.19 23.98 -7.69
CA SER A 330 -20.18 25.04 -7.62
C SER A 330 -19.68 25.21 -6.19
N TYR A 331 -18.37 25.31 -6.03
CA TYR A 331 -17.68 25.36 -4.76
C TYR A 331 -16.79 26.61 -4.72
N LYS A 332 -16.79 27.31 -3.60
CA LYS A 332 -15.90 28.45 -3.34
C LYS A 332 -15.07 28.14 -2.11
N LEU A 333 -13.76 28.34 -2.22
CA LEU A 333 -12.83 28.18 -1.11
C LEU A 333 -12.75 29.49 -0.32
N GLU A 334 -12.82 29.38 0.99
CA GLU A 334 -12.62 30.50 1.91
C GLU A 334 -11.58 30.10 2.96
N GLU A 335 -10.91 31.09 3.55
CA GLU A 335 -9.93 30.80 4.59
C GLU A 335 -10.64 30.29 5.85
N LEU A 336 -10.16 29.17 6.38
CA LEU A 336 -10.65 28.66 7.65
C LEU A 336 -10.25 29.61 8.78
N VAL A 337 -11.26 30.21 9.41
CA VAL A 337 -11.09 30.98 10.64
C VAL A 337 -11.24 30.00 11.81
N ILE A 338 -10.12 29.68 12.46
CA ILE A 338 -10.12 28.85 13.66
C ILE A 338 -10.38 29.76 14.86
N GLU A 339 -11.53 29.61 15.50
CA GLU A 339 -11.83 30.24 16.79
C GLU A 339 -11.52 29.26 17.92
N PRO A 340 -10.39 29.40 18.63
CA PRO A 340 -10.05 28.49 19.71
C PRO A 340 -11.02 28.71 20.88
N THR A 341 -11.97 27.80 21.04
CA THR A 341 -12.86 27.77 22.20
C THR A 341 -12.24 26.94 23.31
N GLN A 342 -12.34 27.41 24.55
CA GLN A 342 -11.90 26.63 25.71
C GLN A 342 -12.82 25.43 25.91
N PHE A 343 -12.36 24.26 25.46
CA PHE A 343 -13.06 22.99 25.67
C PHE A 343 -12.37 22.21 26.79
N LYS A 344 -13.06 22.03 27.92
CA LYS A 344 -12.58 21.21 29.04
C LYS A 344 -13.39 19.92 29.07
N ALA A 345 -12.95 18.92 28.31
CA ALA A 345 -13.58 17.61 28.32
C ALA A 345 -13.51 17.01 29.74
N GLN A 346 -14.66 16.59 30.28
CA GLN A 346 -14.67 15.78 31.50
C GLN A 346 -14.39 14.31 31.18
N LYS A 347 -14.86 13.85 30.01
CA LYS A 347 -14.63 12.52 29.44
C LYS A 347 -14.57 12.65 27.92
N ILE A 348 -13.74 11.82 27.29
CA ILE A 348 -13.65 11.70 25.83
C ILE A 348 -14.02 10.27 25.50
N TYR A 349 -14.99 10.12 24.61
CA TYR A 349 -15.45 8.83 24.12
C TYR A 349 -15.20 8.77 22.62
N LEU A 350 -14.75 7.61 22.14
CA LEU A 350 -14.51 7.35 20.73
C LEU A 350 -15.55 6.34 20.24
N ASP A 351 -16.52 6.81 19.47
CA ASP A 351 -17.48 5.95 18.80
C ASP A 351 -16.85 5.40 17.51
N LEU A 352 -16.39 4.15 17.58
CA LEU A 352 -15.67 3.49 16.49
C LEU A 352 -16.57 3.03 15.35
N ASN A 353 -17.88 2.92 15.58
CA ASN A 353 -18.84 2.34 14.65
C ASN A 353 -20.06 3.23 14.39
N ALA A 354 -20.01 4.50 14.84
CA ALA A 354 -21.14 5.43 14.77
C ALA A 354 -22.43 4.82 15.35
N SER A 355 -22.29 4.03 16.42
CA SER A 355 -23.42 3.31 17.03
C SER A 355 -24.17 4.12 18.06
N TRP A 356 -23.62 5.26 18.49
CA TRP A 356 -24.28 6.13 19.45
C TRP A 356 -25.15 7.14 18.72
N THR A 357 -26.36 7.27 19.22
CA THR A 357 -27.31 8.31 18.82
C THR A 357 -27.00 9.64 19.50
N GLU A 358 -27.52 10.75 18.99
CA GLU A 358 -27.39 12.07 19.65
C GLU A 358 -27.97 12.07 21.08
N GLU A 359 -28.92 11.19 21.38
CA GLU A 359 -29.50 11.04 22.72
C GLU A 359 -28.59 10.27 23.69
N GLU A 360 -27.63 9.50 23.17
CA GLU A 360 -26.66 8.69 23.95
C GLU A 360 -25.32 9.42 24.19
N LEU A 361 -25.11 10.59 23.54
CA LEU A 361 -23.95 11.48 23.66
C LEU A 361 -24.18 12.58 24.71
#